data_AF-A0A1M7H7T3-F1
#
_entry.id   AF-A0A1M7H7T3-F1
#
_cell.length_a   1.000
_cell.length_b   1.000
_cell.length_c   1.000
_cell.angle_alpha   90.00
_cell.angle_beta   90.00
_cell.angle_gamma   90.00
#
_symmetry.space_group_name_H-M   'P 1'
#
loop_
_entity.id
_entity.type
_entity.pdbx_description
1 polymer ?
#
loop_
_entity_poly.entity_id
_entity_poly.type
_entity_poly.pdbx_seq_one_letter_code
_entity_poly.pdbx_strand_id
1 'polypeptide(L)'
;MNIKIKIVLGVIVAIWTLSYLMHLYATKDKFKIENIEFKKINSIRVVDRGMEGTNIVVINKKDSIYVFNKIIHDSKTINENGLNLRDSYGLCDIIIYFKDKKSMEIGLINTRLTGGIIRSGDYIYRNDKLLDYIITILKNRKYN
;
A
#
# COMPACT_ATOMS: atom_id res chain seq x y z
N MET A 1 -1.41 -43.33 29.78
CA MET A 1 -1.35 -41.85 29.74
C MET A 1 -2.62 -41.28 30.36
N ASN A 2 -2.50 -40.51 31.45
CA ASN A 2 -3.63 -40.05 32.27
C ASN A 2 -4.60 -39.14 31.48
N ILE A 3 -5.91 -39.28 31.67
CA ILE A 3 -6.95 -38.46 31.01
C ILE A 3 -6.72 -36.96 31.24
N LYS A 4 -6.25 -36.59 32.44
CA LYS A 4 -5.88 -35.21 32.78
C LYS A 4 -4.79 -34.63 31.86
N ILE A 5 -3.82 -35.46 31.47
CA ILE A 5 -2.70 -35.05 30.59
C ILE A 5 -3.23 -34.79 29.17
N LYS A 6 -4.17 -35.60 28.67
CA LYS A 6 -4.80 -35.42 27.35
C LYS A 6 -5.59 -34.11 27.27
N ILE A 7 -6.31 -33.76 28.33
CA ILE A 7 -7.10 -32.51 28.39
C ILE A 7 -6.16 -31.30 28.36
N VAL A 8 -5.08 -31.31 29.16
CA VAL A 8 -4.10 -30.22 29.20
C VAL A 8 -3.42 -30.03 27.83
N LEU A 9 -3.01 -31.11 27.18
CA LEU A 9 -2.45 -31.05 25.81
C LEU A 9 -3.46 -30.49 24.80
N GLY A 10 -4.73 -30.89 24.89
CA GLY A 10 -5.78 -30.35 24.02
C GLY A 10 -5.97 -28.84 24.17
N VAL A 11 -5.94 -28.34 25.41
CA VAL A 11 -6.06 -26.89 25.69
C VAL A 11 -4.85 -26.12 25.14
N ILE A 12 -3.63 -26.65 25.29
CA ILE A 12 -2.41 -26.02 24.77
C ILE A 12 -2.46 -25.91 23.25
N VAL A 13 -2.88 -26.97 22.56
CA VAL A 13 -3.02 -26.97 21.08
C VAL A 13 -4.10 -25.98 20.63
N ALA A 14 -5.22 -25.90 21.35
CA ALA A 14 -6.28 -24.94 21.04
C ALA A 14 -5.81 -23.48 21.18
N ILE A 15 -5.04 -23.16 22.23
CA ILE A 15 -4.47 -21.82 22.42
C ILE A 15 -3.44 -21.50 21.32
N TRP A 16 -2.58 -22.45 20.99
CA TRP A 16 -1.57 -22.29 19.93
C TRP A 16 -2.19 -22.03 18.56
N THR A 17 -3.22 -22.81 18.20
CA THR A 17 -3.95 -22.64 16.95
C THR A 17 -4.69 -21.30 16.89
N LEU A 18 -5.32 -20.88 17.99
CA LEU A 18 -5.99 -19.57 18.05
C LEU A 18 -5.00 -18.40 17.92
N SER A 19 -3.84 -18.48 18.58
CA SER A 19 -2.76 -17.48 18.45
C SER A 19 -2.18 -17.44 17.04
N TYR A 20 -1.98 -18.60 16.41
CA TYR A 20 -1.52 -18.68 15.03
C TYR A 20 -2.54 -18.07 14.07
N LEU A 21 -3.83 -18.36 14.24
CA LEU A 21 -4.91 -17.75 13.47
C LEU A 21 -4.97 -16.24 13.68
N MET A 22 -4.87 -15.74 14.93
CA MET A 22 -4.84 -14.30 15.20
C MET A 22 -3.64 -13.62 14.53
N HIS A 23 -2.46 -14.24 14.54
CA HIS A 23 -1.29 -13.71 13.83
C HIS A 23 -1.48 -13.72 12.31
N LEU A 24 -2.15 -14.74 11.76
CA LEU A 24 -2.51 -14.77 10.34
C LEU A 24 -3.55 -13.71 9.99
N TYR A 25 -4.54 -13.44 10.85
CA TYR A 25 -5.53 -12.37 10.62
C TYR A 25 -4.99 -10.96 10.87
N ALA A 26 -3.91 -10.83 11.65
CA ALA A 26 -3.17 -9.57 11.81
C ALA A 26 -2.35 -9.19 10.55
N THR A 27 -2.43 -9.95 9.45
CA THR A 27 -1.82 -9.56 8.17
C THR A 27 -2.39 -8.24 7.68
N LYS A 28 -1.51 -7.23 7.64
CA LYS A 28 -1.60 -6.00 6.84
C LYS A 28 -3.04 -5.58 6.56
N ASP A 29 -3.72 -5.17 7.62
CA ASP A 29 -4.65 -4.05 7.66
C ASP A 29 -5.08 -3.59 6.24
N LYS A 30 -6.09 -4.29 5.70
CA LYS A 30 -6.60 -4.07 4.35
C LYS A 30 -7.33 -2.74 4.35
N PHE A 31 -6.73 -1.73 3.75
CA PHE A 31 -7.27 -0.38 3.81
C PHE A 31 -7.85 0.09 2.48
N LYS A 32 -9.00 0.76 2.60
CA LYS A 32 -9.59 1.54 1.53
C LYS A 32 -8.88 2.88 1.44
N ILE A 33 -8.54 3.32 0.23
CA ILE A 33 -7.87 4.61 -0.01
C ILE A 33 -8.75 5.77 0.48
N GLU A 34 -10.07 5.59 0.42
CA GLU A 34 -11.07 6.52 0.89
C GLU A 34 -10.97 6.80 2.40
N ASN A 35 -10.39 5.89 3.18
CA ASN A 35 -10.24 6.03 4.62
C ASN A 35 -8.96 6.79 5.03
N ILE A 36 -8.17 7.30 4.07
CA ILE A 36 -6.96 8.05 4.38
C ILE A 36 -7.32 9.39 5.03
N GLU A 37 -6.99 9.54 6.31
CA GLU A 37 -7.21 10.79 7.04
C GLU A 37 -6.11 11.81 6.75
N PHE A 38 -6.32 12.66 5.74
CA PHE A 38 -5.36 13.68 5.30
C PHE A 38 -4.72 14.51 6.42
N LYS A 39 -5.53 14.97 7.39
CA LYS A 39 -5.05 15.84 8.49
C LYS A 39 -4.01 15.15 9.39
N LYS A 40 -3.96 13.81 9.35
CA LYS A 40 -3.02 12.98 10.09
C LYS A 40 -1.76 12.65 9.31
N ILE A 41 -1.67 12.93 8.01
CA ILE A 41 -0.46 12.65 7.22
C ILE A 41 0.68 13.58 7.66
N ASN A 42 1.83 12.99 7.95
CA ASN A 42 3.08 13.67 8.30
C ASN A 42 4.04 13.74 7.11
N SER A 43 4.24 12.61 6.43
CA SER A 43 5.09 12.53 5.24
C SER A 43 4.69 11.36 4.35
N ILE A 44 5.12 11.40 3.10
CA ILE A 44 4.91 10.33 2.13
C ILE A 44 6.27 9.93 1.56
N ARG A 45 6.58 8.65 1.58
CA ARG A 45 7.79 8.09 0.97
C ARG A 45 7.39 7.30 -0.26
N VAL A 46 8.04 7.60 -1.37
CA VAL A 46 7.86 6.97 -2.67
C VAL A 46 9.12 6.16 -2.93
N VAL A 47 8.97 4.84 -3.09
CA VAL A 47 10.05 3.89 -3.37
C VAL A 47 9.85 3.37 -4.77
N ASP A 48 10.63 3.87 -5.72
CA ASP A 48 10.62 3.43 -7.11
C ASP A 48 11.37 2.11 -7.25
N ARG A 49 10.71 1.14 -7.90
CA ARG A 49 11.20 -0.21 -8.20
C ARG A 49 11.07 -0.49 -9.70
N GLY A 50 11.45 0.48 -10.53
CA GLY A 50 11.57 0.30 -11.97
C GLY A 50 10.64 1.14 -12.83
N MET A 51 9.87 2.09 -12.27
CA MET A 51 9.15 3.07 -13.09
C MET A 51 10.08 4.06 -13.79
N GLU A 52 11.06 4.61 -13.07
CA GLU A 52 12.05 5.55 -13.61
C GLU A 52 13.50 5.16 -13.23
N GLY A 53 13.65 4.02 -12.53
CA GLY A 53 14.88 3.45 -12.02
C GLY A 53 14.67 2.85 -10.62
N THR A 54 15.65 3.02 -9.74
CA THR A 54 15.56 2.61 -8.34
C THR A 54 15.86 3.82 -7.46
N ASN A 55 14.82 4.53 -7.04
CA ASN A 55 14.95 5.82 -6.35
C ASN A 55 14.02 5.88 -5.14
N ILE A 56 14.39 6.69 -4.15
CA ILE A 56 13.54 6.97 -2.99
C ILE A 56 13.32 8.47 -2.89
N VAL A 57 12.06 8.88 -2.83
CA VAL A 57 11.68 10.28 -2.64
C VAL A 57 10.81 10.43 -1.41
N VAL A 58 11.11 11.44 -0.59
CA VAL A 58 10.28 11.82 0.56
C VAL A 58 9.61 13.15 0.28
N ILE A 59 8.28 13.16 0.42
CA ILE A 59 7.40 14.31 0.32
C ILE A 59 6.99 14.70 1.73
N ASN A 60 7.44 15.86 2.19
CA ASN A 60 7.12 16.41 3.52
C ASN A 60 6.54 17.83 3.45
N LYS A 61 6.54 18.46 2.27
CA LYS A 61 5.92 19.77 2.06
C LYS A 61 4.39 19.64 2.12
N LYS A 62 3.77 20.49 2.94
CA LYS A 62 2.32 20.47 3.19
C LYS A 62 1.50 20.59 1.89
N ASP A 63 1.90 21.47 0.98
CA ASP A 63 1.20 21.68 -0.30
C ASP A 63 1.30 20.46 -1.21
N SER A 64 2.48 19.81 -1.26
CA SER A 64 2.67 18.58 -2.02
C SER A 64 1.85 17.43 -1.45
N ILE A 65 1.78 17.31 -0.11
CA ILE A 65 0.93 16.33 0.57
C ILE A 65 -0.55 16.60 0.26
N TYR A 66 -0.97 17.87 0.24
CA TYR A 66 -2.34 18.25 -0.14
C TYR A 66 -2.69 17.87 -1.58
N VAL A 67 -1.80 18.16 -2.52
CA VAL A 67 -1.97 17.79 -3.94
C VAL A 67 -2.05 16.27 -4.09
N PHE A 68 -1.12 15.53 -3.46
CA PHE A 68 -1.15 14.07 -3.45
C PHE A 68 -2.49 13.55 -2.92
N ASN A 69 -2.98 14.11 -1.81
CA ASN A 69 -4.24 13.69 -1.21
C ASN A 69 -5.44 13.94 -2.13
N LYS A 70 -5.48 15.10 -2.80
CA LYS A 70 -6.55 15.37 -3.76
C LYS A 70 -6.54 14.35 -4.90
N ILE A 71 -5.35 14.08 -5.44
CA ILE A 71 -5.19 13.13 -6.55
C ILE A 71 -5.57 11.72 -6.11
N ILE A 72 -5.12 11.25 -4.94
CA ILE A 72 -5.37 9.87 -4.50
C ILE A 72 -6.86 9.63 -4.18
N HIS A 73 -7.60 10.63 -3.71
CA HIS A 73 -9.05 10.50 -3.51
C HIS A 73 -9.85 10.46 -4.81
N ASP A 74 -9.30 10.93 -5.93
CA ASP A 74 -9.93 10.80 -7.26
C ASP A 74 -9.77 9.38 -7.86
N SER A 75 -9.17 8.44 -7.12
CA SER A 75 -8.96 7.05 -7.56
C SER A 75 -10.29 6.34 -7.76
N LYS A 76 -10.44 5.63 -8.89
CA LYS A 76 -11.65 4.86 -9.19
C LYS A 76 -11.41 3.39 -8.92
N THR A 77 -12.24 2.77 -8.08
CA THR A 77 -12.20 1.32 -7.88
C THR A 77 -12.48 0.60 -9.19
N ILE A 78 -11.72 -0.46 -9.46
CA ILE A 78 -11.89 -1.29 -10.65
C ILE A 78 -11.86 -2.77 -10.26
N ASN A 79 -12.50 -3.61 -11.07
CA ASN A 79 -12.38 -5.05 -10.92
C ASN A 79 -11.06 -5.55 -11.51
N GLU A 80 -10.45 -6.53 -10.85
CA GLU A 80 -9.21 -7.17 -11.32
C GLU A 80 -9.41 -7.91 -12.66
N ASN A 81 -10.64 -8.36 -12.92
CA ASN A 81 -11.01 -9.06 -14.14
C ASN A 81 -10.79 -8.16 -15.36
N GLY A 82 -9.72 -8.45 -16.11
CA GLY A 82 -9.33 -7.70 -17.31
C GLY A 82 -8.08 -6.82 -17.14
N LEU A 83 -7.48 -6.76 -15.95
CA LEU A 83 -6.18 -6.11 -15.76
C LEU A 83 -5.05 -7.01 -16.23
N ASN A 84 -4.31 -6.55 -17.24
CA ASN A 84 -3.08 -7.20 -17.65
C ASN A 84 -1.90 -6.65 -16.83
N LEU A 85 -1.78 -7.12 -15.58
CA LEU A 85 -0.70 -6.75 -14.67
C LEU A 85 0.67 -7.36 -15.07
N ARG A 86 0.67 -8.35 -15.98
CA ARG A 86 1.91 -8.95 -16.50
C ARG A 86 2.69 -7.98 -17.40
N ASP A 87 2.00 -7.07 -18.07
CA ASP A 87 2.61 -6.02 -18.90
C ASP A 87 2.89 -4.73 -18.11
N SER A 88 3.61 -4.89 -16.99
CA SER A 88 4.06 -3.78 -16.15
C SER A 88 5.38 -3.19 -16.66
N TYR A 89 5.44 -1.86 -16.77
CA TYR A 89 6.65 -1.09 -17.08
C TYR A 89 7.40 -0.64 -15.84
N GLY A 90 6.85 -0.87 -14.64
CA GLY A 90 7.49 -0.46 -13.41
C GLY A 90 6.56 -0.47 -12.21
N LEU A 91 7.16 -0.58 -11.03
CA LEU A 91 6.47 -0.64 -9.76
C LEU A 91 6.96 0.49 -8.87
N CYS A 92 6.10 1.00 -8.01
CA CYS A 92 6.44 1.97 -6.99
C CYS A 92 5.64 1.69 -5.73
N ASP A 93 6.27 1.69 -4.56
CA ASP A 93 5.54 1.68 -3.29
C ASP A 93 5.44 3.09 -2.74
N ILE A 94 4.24 3.45 -2.30
CA ILE A 94 3.97 4.72 -1.65
C ILE A 94 3.62 4.41 -0.20
N ILE A 95 4.50 4.84 0.71
CA ILE A 95 4.36 4.66 2.15
C ILE A 95 3.94 6.00 2.75
N ILE A 96 2.72 6.05 3.26
CA ILE A 96 2.13 7.21 3.91
C ILE A 96 2.38 7.10 5.42
N TYR A 97 3.12 8.04 6.00
CA TYR A 97 3.38 8.10 7.42
C TYR A 97 2.41 9.08 8.09
N PHE A 98 1.74 8.61 9.14
CA PHE A 98 0.82 9.41 9.94
C PHE A 98 1.50 9.98 11.19
N LYS A 99 0.91 11.03 11.77
CA LYS A 99 1.41 11.71 12.98
C LYS A 99 1.45 10.80 14.20
N ASP A 100 0.61 9.79 14.26
CA ASP A 100 0.56 8.77 15.32
C ASP A 100 1.58 7.63 15.11
N LYS A 101 2.57 7.83 14.23
CA LYS A 101 3.60 6.85 13.87
C LYS A 101 3.08 5.58 13.19
N LYS A 102 1.80 5.53 12.83
CA LYS A 102 1.30 4.50 11.91
C LYS A 102 1.76 4.79 10.49
N SER A 103 1.78 3.76 9.66
CA SER A 103 2.05 3.90 8.23
C SER A 103 1.13 3.02 7.41
N MET A 104 0.77 3.50 6.23
CA MET A 104 0.04 2.76 5.22
C MET A 104 0.91 2.61 3.99
N GLU A 105 0.92 1.43 3.39
CA GLU A 105 1.63 1.14 2.14
C GLU A 105 0.60 0.90 1.04
N ILE A 106 0.75 1.62 -0.07
CA ILE A 106 0.00 1.37 -1.30
C ILE A 106 1.00 1.08 -2.42
N GLY A 107 0.72 0.06 -3.22
CA GLY A 107 1.49 -0.23 -4.42
C GLY A 107 0.93 0.56 -5.61
N LEU A 108 1.79 1.14 -6.42
CA LEU A 108 1.44 1.75 -7.70
C LEU A 108 2.17 0.97 -8.80
N ILE A 109 1.42 0.61 -9.83
CA ILE A 109 1.89 -0.20 -10.96
C ILE A 109 1.67 0.61 -12.22
N ASN A 110 2.72 0.81 -13.00
CA ASN A 110 2.64 1.42 -14.32
C ASN A 110 2.39 0.31 -15.35
N THR A 111 1.17 0.22 -15.86
CA THR A 111 0.79 -0.79 -16.85
C THR A 111 0.73 -0.19 -18.25
N ARG A 112 1.18 -0.94 -19.27
CA ARG A 112 1.24 -0.45 -20.67
C ARG A 112 -0.12 -0.03 -21.24
N LEU A 113 -1.15 -0.82 -20.94
CA LEU A 113 -2.47 -0.72 -21.56
C LEU A 113 -3.48 0.02 -20.67
N THR A 114 -3.37 -0.18 -19.35
CA THR A 114 -4.38 0.25 -18.38
C THR A 114 -3.96 1.44 -17.53
N GLY A 115 -2.72 1.94 -17.70
CA GLY A 115 -2.20 3.12 -17.00
C GLY A 115 -1.80 2.84 -15.56
N GLY A 116 -2.08 3.80 -14.67
CA GLY A 116 -1.71 3.78 -13.26
C GLY A 116 -2.67 2.95 -12.42
N ILE A 117 -2.22 1.78 -11.98
CA ILE A 117 -3.00 0.89 -11.11
C ILE A 117 -2.49 0.99 -9.68
N ILE A 118 -3.37 1.32 -8.74
CA ILE A 118 -3.07 1.35 -7.31
C ILE A 118 -3.60 0.08 -6.67
N ARG A 119 -2.77 -0.57 -5.85
CA ARG A 119 -3.13 -1.71 -5.02
C ARG A 119 -3.01 -1.35 -3.55
N SER A 120 -4.10 -1.51 -2.80
CA SER A 120 -4.12 -1.32 -1.35
C SER A 120 -4.82 -2.51 -0.69
N GLY A 121 -4.04 -3.45 -0.16
CA GLY A 121 -4.55 -4.73 0.31
C GLY A 121 -5.27 -5.51 -0.81
N ASP A 122 -6.56 -5.74 -0.62
CA ASP A 122 -7.45 -6.41 -1.57
C ASP A 122 -8.11 -5.44 -2.58
N TYR A 123 -7.95 -4.14 -2.39
CA TYR A 123 -8.60 -3.14 -3.23
C TYR A 123 -7.69 -2.71 -4.38
N ILE A 124 -8.27 -2.60 -5.57
CA ILE A 124 -7.58 -2.17 -6.78
C ILE A 124 -8.28 -0.93 -7.33
N TYR A 125 -7.48 0.07 -7.67
CA TYR A 125 -7.95 1.34 -8.20
C TYR A 125 -7.18 1.71 -9.46
N ARG A 126 -7.80 2.53 -10.30
CA ARG A 126 -7.13 3.23 -11.40
C ARG A 126 -6.97 4.70 -11.08
N ASN A 127 -5.76 5.21 -11.29
CA ASN A 127 -5.44 6.62 -11.15
C ASN A 127 -4.22 7.02 -11.97
N ASP A 128 -4.46 7.39 -13.23
CA ASP A 128 -3.41 7.82 -14.16
C ASP A 128 -2.78 9.15 -13.72
N LYS A 129 -3.56 10.04 -13.10
CA LYS A 129 -3.05 11.31 -12.55
C LYS A 129 -2.04 11.10 -11.42
N LEU A 130 -2.27 10.09 -10.57
CA LEU A 130 -1.32 9.74 -9.52
C LEU A 130 -0.03 9.21 -10.12
N LEU A 131 -0.12 8.37 -11.15
CA LEU A 131 1.04 7.88 -11.87
C LEU A 131 1.88 9.03 -12.44
N ASP A 132 1.25 9.96 -13.16
CA ASP A 132 1.94 11.12 -13.75
C ASP A 132 2.60 12.00 -12.68
N TYR A 133 1.90 12.22 -11.56
CA TYR A 133 2.42 12.99 -10.44
C TYR A 133 3.67 12.33 -9.82
N ILE A 134 3.64 11.01 -9.60
CA ILE A 134 4.76 10.26 -9.05
C ILE A 134 5.94 10.25 -10.03
N ILE A 135 5.72 9.98 -11.31
CA ILE A 135 6.76 10.04 -12.35
C ILE A 135 7.43 11.41 -12.38
N THR A 136 6.64 12.49 -12.32
CA THR A 136 7.17 13.86 -12.31
C THR A 136 8.09 14.11 -11.10
N ILE A 137 7.68 13.64 -9.92
CA ILE A 137 8.49 13.76 -8.70
C ILE A 137 9.78 12.96 -8.81
N LEU A 138 9.72 11.74 -9.35
CA LEU A 138 10.88 10.87 -9.54
C LEU A 138 11.87 11.47 -10.54
N LYS A 139 11.39 12.02 -11.66
CA LYS A 139 12.22 12.69 -12.68
C LYS A 139 12.90 13.94 -12.17
N ASN A 140 12.18 14.81 -11.46
CA ASN A 140 12.74 16.06 -10.93
C ASN A 140 13.83 15.85 -9.86
N ARG A 141 13.94 14.65 -9.29
CA ARG A 141 15.02 14.26 -8.36
C ARG A 141 16.26 13.71 -9.06
N LYS A 142 16.17 13.31 -10.32
CA LYS A 142 17.31 12.77 -11.09
C LYS A 142 18.32 13.84 -11.51
N TYR A 143 17.97 15.12 -11.31
CA TYR A 143 18.75 16.29 -11.71
C TYR A 143 19.16 17.22 -10.55
N ASN A 144 18.96 16.77 -9.30
CA ASN A 144 19.53 17.39 -8.09
C ASN A 144 20.49 16.41 -7.43
#